data_AF-A0A5J9TQ92-F1
#
_entry.id   AF-A0A5J9TQ92-F1
#
_cell.length_a   1.000
_cell.length_b   1.000
_cell.length_c   1.000
_cell.angle_alpha   90.00
_cell.angle_beta   90.00
_cell.angle_gamma   90.00
#
_symmetry.space_group_name_H-M   'P 1'
#
loop_
_entity.id
_entity.type
_entity.pdbx_description
1 polymer ?
#
loop_
_entity_poly.entity_id
_entity_poly.type
_entity_poly.pdbx_seq_one_letter_code
_entity_poly.pdbx_strand_id
1 'polypeptide(L)'
;MTLKLLAEVSPQDLLVALAEVQGHLLGYVKSMALKCAVDLGIPEVMHRWGGSATLTVIAADAAVHPAKLADLRRLMELPTATGMFTVTDGQTKNDLDDDSSTSHD
;
A
#
# COMPACT_ATOMS: atom_id res chain seq x y z
N MET A 1 -10.82 -25.78 29.98
CA MET A 1 -11.81 -26.03 28.91
C MET A 1 -11.21 -25.93 27.52
N THR A 2 -10.34 -24.95 27.24
CA THR A 2 -9.58 -24.81 25.97
C THR A 2 -8.75 -26.04 25.57
N LEU A 3 -8.14 -26.74 26.53
CA LEU A 3 -7.31 -27.92 26.27
C LEU A 3 -8.11 -29.16 25.80
N LYS A 4 -9.41 -29.26 26.10
CA LYS A 4 -10.25 -30.36 25.61
C LYS A 4 -10.68 -30.13 24.16
N LEU A 5 -11.05 -28.90 23.82
CA LEU A 5 -11.41 -28.53 22.45
C LEU A 5 -10.24 -28.72 21.48
N LEU A 6 -9.02 -28.40 21.90
CA LEU A 6 -7.83 -28.60 21.07
C LEU A 6 -7.47 -30.09 20.85
N ALA A 7 -7.93 -30.97 21.74
CA ALA A 7 -7.75 -32.42 21.60
C ALA A 7 -8.87 -33.08 20.78
N GLU A 8 -10.04 -32.44 20.67
CA GLU A 8 -11.19 -32.90 19.89
C GLU A 8 -11.16 -32.42 18.43
N VAL A 9 -10.51 -31.28 18.17
CA VAL A 9 -10.35 -30.71 16.83
C VAL A 9 -9.13 -31.30 16.11
N SER A 10 -9.35 -31.79 14.89
CA SER A 10 -8.26 -32.18 14.00
C SER A 10 -7.33 -31.00 13.72
N PRO A 11 -5.99 -31.18 13.70
CA PRO A 11 -5.04 -30.12 13.34
C PRO A 11 -5.36 -29.46 12.00
N GLN A 12 -5.89 -30.21 11.04
CA GLN A 12 -6.29 -29.67 9.73
C GLN A 12 -7.47 -28.70 9.84
N ASP A 13 -8.50 -29.04 10.63
CA ASP A 13 -9.66 -28.18 10.83
C ASP A 13 -9.28 -26.89 11.57
N LEU A 14 -8.34 -26.99 12.53
CA LEU A 14 -7.80 -25.82 13.22
C LEU A 14 -7.05 -24.89 12.25
N LEU A 15 -6.24 -25.44 11.34
CA LEU A 15 -5.51 -24.63 10.35
C LEU A 15 -6.47 -23.93 9.38
N VAL A 16 -7.53 -24.62 8.94
CA VAL A 16 -8.56 -24.01 8.07
C VAL A 16 -9.27 -22.87 8.81
N ALA A 17 -9.74 -23.11 10.04
CA ALA A 17 -10.40 -22.08 10.83
C ALA A 17 -9.48 -20.87 11.11
N LEU A 18 -8.20 -21.11 11.42
CA LEU A 18 -7.22 -20.04 11.59
C LEU A 18 -6.98 -19.28 10.30
N ALA A 19 -6.89 -19.95 9.16
CA ALA A 19 -6.75 -19.30 7.85
C ALA A 19 -7.95 -18.40 7.54
N GLU A 20 -9.18 -18.85 7.82
CA GLU A 20 -10.40 -18.05 7.66
C GLU A 20 -10.40 -16.81 8.56
N VAL A 21 -10.13 -16.99 9.86
CA VAL A 21 -10.05 -15.87 10.82
C VAL A 21 -8.94 -14.90 10.43
N GLN A 22 -7.78 -15.41 10.04
CA GLN A 22 -6.66 -14.60 9.58
C GLN A 22 -7.02 -13.85 8.29
N GLY A 23 -7.75 -14.46 7.37
CA GLY A 23 -8.28 -13.81 6.18
C GLY A 23 -9.19 -12.62 6.52
N HIS A 24 -10.14 -12.80 7.44
CA HIS A 24 -11.01 -11.72 7.90
C HIS A 24 -10.24 -10.60 8.62
N LEU A 25 -9.30 -10.95 9.49
CA LEU A 25 -8.45 -9.97 10.18
C LEU A 25 -7.61 -9.17 9.18
N LEU A 26 -6.97 -9.84 8.22
CA LEU A 26 -6.21 -9.19 7.15
C LEU A 26 -7.11 -8.29 6.31
N GLY A 27 -8.33 -8.72 5.98
CA GLY A 27 -9.31 -7.90 5.28
C GLY A 27 -9.64 -6.61 6.04
N TYR A 28 -9.92 -6.71 7.34
CA TYR A 28 -10.14 -5.55 8.20
C TYR A 28 -8.93 -4.60 8.25
N VAL A 29 -7.73 -5.15 8.47
CA VAL A 29 -6.50 -4.34 8.54
C VAL A 29 -6.22 -3.63 7.22
N LYS A 30 -6.48 -4.27 6.07
CA LYS A 30 -6.37 -3.62 4.74
C LYS A 30 -7.32 -2.43 4.61
N SER A 31 -8.59 -2.60 4.99
CA SER A 31 -9.58 -1.52 4.95
C SER A 31 -9.20 -0.37 5.88
N MET A 32 -8.68 -0.67 7.07
CA MET A 32 -8.19 0.37 8.00
C MET A 32 -6.95 1.08 7.48
N ALA A 33 -6.01 0.36 6.85
CA ALA A 33 -4.84 0.98 6.25
C ALA A 33 -5.22 1.90 5.08
N LEU A 34 -6.16 1.48 4.24
CA LEU A 34 -6.71 2.32 3.17
C LEU A 34 -7.40 3.56 3.74
N LYS A 35 -8.23 3.39 4.77
CA LYS A 35 -8.87 4.52 5.45
C LYS A 35 -7.83 5.50 5.98
N CYS A 36 -6.80 5.02 6.67
CA CYS A 36 -5.72 5.88 7.14
C CYS A 36 -5.00 6.59 5.98
N ALA A 37 -4.76 5.92 4.85
CA ALA A 37 -4.14 6.56 3.69
C ALA A 37 -4.99 7.72 3.14
N VAL A 38 -6.32 7.55 3.11
CA VAL A 38 -7.27 8.61 2.72
C VAL A 38 -7.32 9.72 3.78
N ASP A 39 -7.41 9.37 5.06
CA ASP A 39 -7.46 10.34 6.17
C ASP A 39 -6.16 11.18 6.26
N LEU A 40 -5.01 10.62 5.85
CA LEU A 40 -3.74 11.33 5.71
C LEU A 40 -3.63 12.17 4.42
N GLY A 41 -4.63 12.12 3.54
CA GLY A 41 -4.64 12.85 2.28
C GLY A 41 -3.65 12.32 1.23
N ILE A 42 -3.19 11.07 1.35
CA ILE A 42 -2.18 10.50 0.45
C ILE A 42 -2.62 10.54 -1.03
N PRO A 43 -3.89 10.20 -1.39
CA PRO A 43 -4.37 10.33 -2.76
C PRO A 43 -4.29 11.76 -3.31
N GLU A 44 -4.64 12.75 -2.50
CA GLU A 44 -4.60 14.17 -2.85
C GLU A 44 -3.16 14.64 -3.06
N VAL A 45 -2.22 14.19 -2.21
CA VAL A 45 -0.79 14.41 -2.41
C VAL A 45 -0.38 13.80 -3.76
N MET A 46 -0.63 12.52 -4.00
CA MET A 46 -0.23 11.88 -5.26
C MET A 46 -0.81 12.61 -6.47
N HIS A 47 -2.06 13.07 -6.41
CA HIS A 47 -2.68 13.83 -7.49
C HIS A 47 -1.97 15.19 -7.74
N ARG A 48 -1.65 15.93 -6.68
CA ARG A 48 -0.92 17.21 -6.79
C ARG A 48 0.48 17.07 -7.36
N TRP A 49 1.09 15.91 -7.20
CA TRP A 49 2.44 15.59 -7.70
C TRP A 49 2.44 14.86 -9.05
N GLY A 50 1.31 14.83 -9.77
CA GLY A 50 1.24 14.25 -11.12
C GLY A 50 1.05 12.74 -11.16
N GLY A 51 0.53 12.13 -10.09
CA GLY A 51 0.16 10.71 -10.02
C GLY A 51 1.18 9.80 -9.31
N SER A 52 2.35 10.32 -8.95
CA SER A 52 3.33 9.62 -8.12
C SER A 52 3.95 10.58 -7.10
N ALA A 53 4.16 10.10 -5.88
CA ALA A 53 4.79 10.88 -4.82
C ALA A 53 5.77 10.00 -4.04
N THR A 54 6.92 10.55 -3.68
CA THR A 54 7.88 9.85 -2.82
C THR A 54 7.38 9.86 -1.37
N LEU A 55 7.82 8.90 -0.57
CA LEU A 55 7.41 8.79 0.83
C LEU A 55 7.73 10.05 1.65
N THR A 56 8.84 10.72 1.33
CA THR A 56 9.25 11.97 1.98
C THR A 56 8.33 13.13 1.62
N VAL A 57 7.89 13.21 0.36
CA VAL A 57 6.89 14.18 -0.09
C VAL A 57 5.55 13.94 0.60
N ILE A 58 5.10 12.68 0.67
CA ILE A 58 3.87 12.31 1.39
C ILE A 58 3.97 12.70 2.86
N ALA A 59 5.09 12.40 3.53
CA ALA A 59 5.28 12.74 4.94
C ALA A 59 5.28 14.26 5.18
N ALA A 60 5.91 15.03 4.30
CA ALA A 60 5.96 16.49 4.41
C ALA A 60 4.58 17.13 4.21
N ASP A 61 3.83 16.67 3.21
CA ASP A 61 2.53 17.24 2.85
C ASP A 61 1.43 16.84 3.84
N ALA A 62 1.43 15.58 4.30
CA ALA A 62 0.54 15.09 5.35
C ALA A 62 0.93 15.58 6.76
N ALA A 63 1.91 16.48 6.88
CA ALA A 63 2.44 17.01 8.14
C ALA A 63 2.80 15.92 9.17
N VAL A 64 3.31 14.79 8.70
CA VAL A 64 3.69 13.65 9.54
C VAL A 64 5.00 13.97 10.26
N HIS A 65 4.99 13.84 11.58
CA HIS A 65 6.20 14.03 12.38
C HIS A 65 7.30 13.05 11.95
N PRO A 66 8.57 13.47 11.80
CA PRO A 66 9.67 12.61 11.32
C PRO A 66 9.81 11.27 12.08
N ALA A 67 9.51 11.28 13.38
CA ALA A 67 9.52 10.07 14.22
C ALA A 67 8.52 8.98 13.76
N LYS A 68 7.45 9.36 13.03
CA LYS A 68 6.41 8.46 12.53
C LYS A 68 6.60 8.07 11.06
N LEU A 69 7.74 8.44 10.45
CA LEU A 69 8.01 8.13 9.05
C LEU A 69 8.14 6.62 8.81
N ALA A 70 8.68 5.88 9.78
CA ALA A 70 8.71 4.42 9.73
C ALA A 70 7.30 3.81 9.78
N ASP A 71 6.40 4.36 10.61
CA ASP A 71 5.00 3.93 10.69
C ASP A 71 4.25 4.23 9.40
N LEU A 72 4.47 5.40 8.79
CA LEU A 72 3.92 5.77 7.48
C LEU A 72 4.42 4.81 6.39
N ARG A 73 5.71 4.45 6.40
CA ARG A 73 6.24 3.47 5.45
C ARG A 73 5.52 2.13 5.57
N ARG A 74 5.39 1.63 6.80
CA ARG A 74 4.72 0.36 7.07
C ARG A 74 3.24 0.41 6.72
N LEU A 75 2.60 1.56 6.96
CA LEU A 75 1.23 1.82 6.53
C LEU A 75 1.11 1.72 5.01
N MET A 76 2.04 2.31 4.25
CA MET A 76 2.02 2.28 2.78
C MET A 76 2.39 0.92 2.17
N GLU A 77 3.23 0.13 2.84
CA GLU A 77 3.62 -1.21 2.41
C GLU A 77 2.40 -2.15 2.27
N LEU A 78 1.41 -2.06 3.14
CA LEU A 78 0.25 -2.96 3.12
C LEU A 78 -0.73 -2.69 1.94
N PRO A 79 -1.20 -1.46 1.71
CA PRO A 79 -1.90 -1.06 0.49
C PRO A 79 -1.13 -1.36 -0.80
N THR A 80 0.20 -1.21 -0.77
CA THR A 80 1.06 -1.54 -1.91
C THR A 80 1.08 -3.04 -2.19
N ALA A 81 1.33 -3.86 -1.17
CA ALA A 81 1.35 -5.33 -1.28
C ALA A 81 0.00 -5.92 -1.71
N THR A 82 -1.09 -5.15 -1.58
CA THR A 82 -2.44 -5.56 -1.98
C THR A 82 -2.87 -4.97 -3.32
N GLY A 83 -2.00 -4.22 -3.99
CA GLY A 83 -2.22 -3.68 -5.33
C GLY A 83 -3.01 -2.36 -5.37
N MET A 84 -3.26 -1.71 -4.23
CA MET A 84 -3.92 -0.40 -4.20
C MET A 84 -2.98 0.74 -4.57
N PHE A 85 -1.69 0.61 -4.24
CA PHE A 85 -0.63 1.49 -4.72
C PHE A 85 0.46 0.66 -5.41
N THR A 86 1.21 1.31 -6.27
CA THR A 86 2.36 0.72 -6.95
C THR A 86 3.62 1.50 -6.58
N VAL A 87 4.71 0.79 -6.26
CA VAL A 87 6.03 1.43 -6.12
C VAL A 87 6.56 1.73 -7.51
N THR A 88 6.82 3.01 -7.78
CA THR A 88 7.53 3.42 -8.99
C THR A 88 9.00 3.60 -8.63
N ASP A 89 9.87 2.69 -9.09
CA ASP A 89 11.29 3.01 -9.18
C ASP A 89 11.40 4.14 -10.19
N GLY A 90 11.93 5.30 -9.78
CA GLY A 90 11.91 6.53 -10.57
C GLY A 90 12.58 6.35 -11.94
N GLN A 91 11.82 5.90 -12.93
CA GLN A 91 12.21 5.95 -14.32
C GLN A 91 12.01 7.39 -14.77
N THR A 92 13.13 8.09 -14.90
CA THR A 92 13.25 9.27 -15.75
C THR A 92 12.69 8.86 -17.12
N LYS A 93 11.49 9.33 -17.43
CA LYS A 93 10.94 9.25 -18.78
C LYS A 93 11.84 10.16 -19.61
N ASN A 94 12.88 9.59 -20.22
CA ASN A 94 13.57 10.24 -21.33
C ASN A 94 12.56 10.25 -22.47
N ASP A 95 11.72 11.29 -22.50
CA ASP A 95 10.98 11.67 -23.69
C ASP A 95 12.03 12.13 -24.73
N LEU A 96 12.64 11.15 -25.41
CA LEU A 96 13.24 11.34 -26.73
C LEU A 96 12.11 11.08 -27.72
N ASP A 97 11.22 12.06 -27.85
CA ASP A 97 10.43 12.22 -29.06
C ASP A 97 11.41 12.63 -30.17
N ASP A 98 11.72 11.66 -31.02
CA ASP A 98 12.35 11.82 -32.32
C ASP A 98 11.41 12.63 -33.22
N ASP A 99 11.42 13.96 -33.05
CA ASP A 99 10.99 14.89 -34.09
C ASP A 99 12.14 15.06 -35.08
N SER A 100 12.10 14.26 -36.15
CA SER A 100 12.71 14.64 -37.41
C SER A 100 11.66 14.59 -38.52
N SER A 101 10.80 15.60 -38.49
CA SER A 101 10.48 16.47 -39.63
C SER A 101 10.36 15.79 -41.00
N THR A 102 9.10 15.71 -41.43
CA THR A 102 8.69 15.69 -42.83
C THR A 102 9.37 16.85 -43.58
N SER A 103 10.24 16.54 -44.53
CA SER A 103 10.68 17.53 -45.53
C SER A 103 9.98 17.21 -46.85
N HIS A 104 9.03 18.07 -47.21
CA HIS A 104 8.63 18.26 -48.60
C HIS A 104 9.83 18.80 -49.37
N ASP A 105 10.26 18.08 -50.39
CA ASP A 105 10.52 18.57 -51.75
C ASP A 105 10.68 17.36 -52.70
#